data_AF-A0A537HMI3-F1
#
_entry.id   AF-A0A537HMI3-F1
#
_cell.length_a   1.000
_cell.length_b   1.000
_cell.length_c   1.000
_cell.angle_alpha   90.00
_cell.angle_beta   90.00
_cell.angle_gamma   90.00
#
_symmetry.space_group_name_H-M   'P 1'
#
loop_
_entity.id
_entity.type
_entity.pdbx_description
1 polymer ?
#
loop_
_entity_poly.entity_id
_entity_poly.type
_entity_poly.pdbx_seq_one_letter_code
_entity_poly.pdbx_strand_id
1 'polypeptide(L)'
;MNSRISKFPRSIMVMLIVVLSALVVSMPHVVSATPSLGLDGVGKPGGCCVSELLTTNNANDVIVVVVECGYISCSDNVSSVTDSSGLDYTLRASFAPNDRLWEYYAIAPAPLSSDNITVLASGPRFYGFMAFAIEGVNTATVFDASPSLPAVAACAGPGPNDCTVSAETSAVDFVIASTAINDAGACTASTGFTEVTPAGGSLDIDYQIVDTLGAKTYFTCSGTDPTAIVLDALTSSNPHAPIFIDGNSGFTAENGVTGGTGTSDDPYMISGWTIQAQDYGIEIADTTVYFTITNVTISWGGDGIVLSSIQNGVVQNSHISVQGIGIGVENSVNFQLTSNDVRSGGLDECGGAPVCERWGAIFLNMSSSFDVSNNSLEGGPGAINGFNLSDASIVGNTGGGEDGITLHHLSGFLVSQNSIRAHTPIAVSSCGDLTIENNALDSPNAGIMISNCNNVLVWNNTANVSGGEEGIWVTGSDSISITANTLSHNTNGIRLSNFATGNTITGNLISNNQCGIQTDSSSTVDQNYVADNTFAGNTQDYCSL
;
A
#
# COMPACT_ATOMS: atom_id res chain seq x y z
N MET A 1 53.85 19.66 -17.61
CA MET A 1 53.70 18.33 -16.98
C MET A 1 52.35 18.34 -16.28
N ASN A 2 51.30 17.84 -16.93
CA ASN A 2 49.95 17.73 -16.36
C ASN A 2 49.58 16.24 -16.32
N SER A 3 49.34 15.71 -15.12
CA SER A 3 48.87 14.34 -14.92
C SER A 3 47.37 14.27 -15.15
N ARG A 4 46.95 13.48 -16.15
CA ARG A 4 45.57 13.05 -16.32
C ARG A 4 45.29 11.90 -15.36
N ILE A 5 44.34 12.09 -14.45
CA ILE A 5 43.71 11.02 -13.69
C ILE A 5 42.60 10.45 -14.58
N SER A 6 42.73 9.19 -14.99
CA SER A 6 41.74 8.46 -15.77
C SER A 6 40.57 8.02 -14.88
N LYS A 7 39.37 8.55 -15.15
CA LYS A 7 38.12 7.95 -14.66
C LYS A 7 37.87 6.65 -15.44
N PHE A 8 37.76 5.53 -14.72
CA PHE A 8 37.31 4.26 -15.29
C PHE A 8 35.77 4.23 -15.30
N PRO A 9 35.09 4.01 -16.43
CA PRO A 9 33.67 3.71 -16.45
C PRO A 9 33.44 2.25 -16.04
N ARG A 10 32.64 2.03 -15.00
CA ARG A 10 32.12 0.71 -14.61
C ARG A 10 31.03 0.30 -15.59
N SER A 11 31.43 -0.32 -16.68
CA SER A 11 30.57 -1.17 -17.50
C SER A 11 31.24 -2.54 -17.56
N ILE A 12 30.44 -3.62 -17.52
CA ILE A 12 30.85 -5.03 -17.49
C ILE A 12 31.08 -5.59 -16.09
N MET A 13 30.00 -5.85 -15.34
CA MET A 13 29.95 -7.00 -14.42
C MET A 13 28.52 -7.38 -13.98
N VAL A 14 27.60 -7.72 -14.88
CA VAL A 14 26.51 -8.68 -14.57
C VAL A 14 26.11 -9.41 -15.85
N MET A 15 26.81 -10.51 -16.17
CA MET A 15 26.33 -11.52 -17.11
C MET A 15 26.84 -12.86 -16.61
N LEU A 16 26.14 -13.49 -15.66
CA LEU A 16 26.21 -14.93 -15.41
C LEU A 16 25.07 -15.41 -14.47
N ILE A 17 24.13 -16.15 -15.05
CA ILE A 17 23.34 -17.27 -14.47
C ILE A 17 22.39 -16.96 -13.29
N VAL A 18 21.08 -17.04 -13.55
CA VAL A 18 20.22 -18.15 -13.08
C VAL A 18 19.10 -18.38 -14.12
N VAL A 19 19.17 -19.52 -14.81
CA VAL A 19 18.00 -20.17 -15.40
C VAL A 19 17.28 -20.86 -14.24
N LEU A 20 16.11 -20.34 -13.84
CA LEU A 20 15.11 -21.16 -13.17
C LEU A 20 13.80 -21.03 -13.94
N SER A 21 13.39 -22.16 -14.50
CA SER A 21 12.12 -22.45 -15.12
C SER A 21 10.93 -21.84 -14.38
N ALA A 22 10.07 -21.19 -15.15
CA ALA A 22 8.73 -20.77 -14.79
C ALA A 22 7.95 -21.89 -14.08
N LEU A 23 7.81 -21.75 -12.77
CA LEU A 23 6.64 -22.19 -12.04
C LEU A 23 5.93 -20.90 -11.65
N VAL A 24 4.93 -20.53 -12.44
CA VAL A 24 3.94 -19.53 -12.06
C VAL A 24 3.14 -20.13 -10.91
N VAL A 25 3.68 -20.01 -9.71
CA VAL A 25 2.85 -20.05 -8.50
C VAL A 25 2.26 -18.65 -8.45
N SER A 26 0.97 -18.54 -8.78
CA SER A 26 0.19 -17.36 -8.47
C SER A 26 0.29 -17.14 -6.97
N MET A 27 1.20 -16.27 -6.54
CA MET A 27 1.12 -15.71 -5.21
C MET A 27 -0.19 -14.91 -5.20
N PRO A 28 -1.15 -15.24 -4.33
CA PRO A 28 -2.29 -14.37 -4.13
C PRO A 28 -1.72 -12.99 -3.80
N HIS A 29 -2.08 -12.00 -4.60
CA HIS A 29 -1.82 -10.62 -4.26
C HIS A 29 -2.53 -10.40 -2.94
N VAL A 30 -1.78 -10.23 -1.86
CA VAL A 30 -2.32 -9.67 -0.64
C VAL A 30 -2.55 -8.22 -0.98
N VAL A 31 -3.75 -7.94 -1.50
CA VAL A 31 -4.32 -6.60 -1.41
C VAL A 31 -4.43 -6.38 0.10
N SER A 32 -3.40 -5.78 0.68
CA SER A 32 -3.47 -5.31 2.06
C SER A 32 -4.50 -4.20 2.03
N ALA A 33 -5.76 -4.56 2.27
CA ALA A 33 -6.75 -3.59 2.64
C ALA A 33 -6.14 -2.75 3.76
N THR A 34 -6.29 -1.44 3.68
CA THR A 34 -6.06 -0.54 4.81
C THR A 34 -6.66 -1.20 6.05
N PRO A 35 -5.93 -1.38 7.18
CA PRO A 35 -6.52 -1.97 8.37
C PRO A 35 -7.71 -1.11 8.77
N SER A 36 -8.91 -1.58 8.45
CA SER A 36 -10.13 -0.93 8.88
C SER A 36 -10.30 -1.31 10.34
N LEU A 37 -10.40 -0.31 11.23
CA LEU A 37 -10.68 -0.57 12.65
C LEU A 37 -11.83 -1.58 12.77
N GLY A 38 -11.59 -2.72 13.41
CA GLY A 38 -12.50 -3.85 13.29
C GLY A 38 -12.16 -5.04 14.17
N LEU A 39 -13.09 -5.99 14.25
CA LEU A 39 -12.90 -7.24 14.97
C LEU A 39 -12.16 -8.24 14.06
N ASP A 40 -10.97 -8.68 14.46
CA ASP A 40 -10.15 -9.62 13.67
C ASP A 40 -10.25 -11.07 14.18
N GLY A 41 -10.55 -11.26 15.46
CA GLY A 41 -10.60 -12.59 16.06
C GLY A 41 -11.51 -12.66 17.28
N VAL A 42 -12.13 -13.82 17.47
CA VAL A 42 -12.94 -14.12 18.64
C VAL A 42 -12.51 -15.46 19.22
N GLY A 43 -12.25 -15.49 20.52
CA GLY A 43 -11.84 -16.66 21.27
C GLY A 43 -12.88 -17.77 21.23
N LYS A 44 -12.42 -19.01 21.25
CA LYS A 44 -13.26 -20.21 21.29
C LYS A 44 -12.86 -21.11 22.46
N PRO A 45 -13.81 -21.77 23.16
CA PRO A 45 -13.49 -22.58 24.34
C PRO A 45 -12.37 -23.61 24.11
N GLY A 46 -11.31 -23.57 24.94
CA GLY A 46 -10.09 -24.38 24.82
C GLY A 46 -10.14 -25.81 25.38
N GLY A 47 -11.33 -26.27 25.82
CA GLY A 47 -11.56 -27.67 26.22
C GLY A 47 -11.21 -28.03 27.69
N CYS A 48 -10.45 -27.22 28.41
CA CYS A 48 -10.21 -27.38 29.86
C CYS A 48 -9.81 -26.05 30.52
N CYS A 49 -10.23 -25.82 31.77
CA CYS A 49 -10.05 -24.56 32.50
C CYS A 49 -10.77 -23.36 31.84
N VAL A 50 -10.69 -22.18 32.47
CA VAL A 50 -11.17 -20.91 31.87
C VAL A 50 -10.15 -20.49 30.80
N SER A 51 -10.23 -21.12 29.63
CA SER A 51 -9.31 -20.93 28.51
C SER A 51 -10.04 -20.77 27.17
N GLU A 52 -9.49 -19.93 26.31
CA GLU A 52 -9.95 -19.71 24.94
C GLU A 52 -8.81 -19.75 23.95
N LEU A 53 -9.09 -20.28 22.76
CA LEU A 53 -8.21 -20.32 21.61
C LEU A 53 -8.56 -19.16 20.68
N LEU A 54 -7.60 -18.26 20.46
CA LEU A 54 -7.75 -17.08 19.61
C LEU A 54 -6.92 -17.24 18.32
N THR A 55 -7.46 -16.77 17.20
CA THR A 55 -6.76 -16.73 15.91
C THR A 55 -7.05 -15.38 15.27
N THR A 56 -6.04 -14.75 14.72
CA THR A 56 -6.12 -13.43 14.06
C THR A 56 -5.45 -13.48 12.69
N ASN A 57 -5.72 -12.51 11.83
CA ASN A 57 -5.17 -12.45 10.49
C ASN A 57 -4.07 -11.40 10.36
N ASN A 58 -4.06 -10.39 11.24
CA ASN A 58 -3.20 -9.23 11.14
C ASN A 58 -2.12 -9.18 12.23
N ALA A 59 -1.07 -8.40 11.97
CA ALA A 59 -0.09 -8.05 12.99
C ALA A 59 -0.54 -6.77 13.71
N ASN A 60 -0.09 -6.60 14.95
CA ASN A 60 -0.38 -5.46 15.82
C ASN A 60 -1.85 -5.36 16.28
N ASP A 61 -2.56 -6.48 16.33
CA ASP A 61 -3.90 -6.52 16.92
C ASP A 61 -3.83 -6.24 18.41
N VAL A 62 -4.82 -5.50 18.92
CA VAL A 62 -5.03 -5.38 20.35
C VAL A 62 -5.95 -6.50 20.80
N ILE A 63 -5.44 -7.35 21.68
CA ILE A 63 -6.20 -8.45 22.27
C ILE A 63 -6.84 -7.96 23.56
N VAL A 64 -8.15 -7.97 23.64
CA VAL A 64 -8.92 -7.61 24.83
C VAL A 64 -9.43 -8.87 25.50
N VAL A 65 -9.27 -8.93 26.82
CA VAL A 65 -9.74 -10.01 27.69
C VAL A 65 -10.67 -9.43 28.73
N VAL A 66 -11.94 -9.83 28.69
CA VAL A 66 -12.94 -9.44 29.68
C VAL A 66 -13.26 -10.63 30.57
N VAL A 67 -13.22 -10.38 31.86
CA VAL A 67 -13.51 -11.38 32.89
C VAL A 67 -14.61 -10.85 33.79
N GLU A 68 -15.65 -11.63 33.97
CA GLU A 68 -16.74 -11.40 34.90
C GLU A 68 -16.62 -12.39 36.07
N CYS A 69 -17.05 -11.98 37.27
CA CYS A 69 -17.07 -12.85 38.45
C CYS A 69 -18.38 -12.75 39.22
N GLY A 70 -19.18 -13.81 39.09
CA GLY A 70 -20.26 -14.21 39.98
C GLY A 70 -21.58 -13.45 39.81
N TYR A 71 -22.63 -14.02 40.40
CA TYR A 71 -24.04 -13.62 40.19
C TYR A 71 -24.62 -12.56 41.17
N ILE A 72 -23.97 -12.36 42.32
CA ILE A 72 -24.51 -11.55 43.44
C ILE A 72 -23.38 -10.82 44.20
N SER A 73 -22.17 -11.39 44.17
CA SER A 73 -20.95 -10.80 44.74
C SER A 73 -19.74 -11.55 44.19
N CYS A 74 -18.60 -10.87 44.09
CA CYS A 74 -17.31 -11.49 43.82
C CYS A 74 -16.38 -11.37 45.03
N SER A 75 -15.89 -12.51 45.54
CA SER A 75 -14.80 -12.54 46.55
C SER A 75 -13.44 -12.92 45.97
N ASP A 76 -13.42 -13.27 44.68
CA ASP A 76 -12.25 -13.83 44.03
C ASP A 76 -11.52 -12.75 43.24
N ASN A 77 -10.27 -13.03 42.88
CA ASN A 77 -9.45 -12.09 42.12
C ASN A 77 -8.75 -12.83 40.98
N VAL A 78 -8.61 -12.15 39.84
CA VAL A 78 -7.73 -12.62 38.77
C VAL A 78 -6.28 -12.45 39.23
N SER A 79 -5.54 -13.54 39.23
CA SER A 79 -4.12 -13.59 39.61
C SER A 79 -3.21 -13.29 38.42
N SER A 80 -3.55 -13.80 37.24
CA SER A 80 -2.87 -13.50 35.97
C SER A 80 -3.73 -13.94 34.79
N VAL A 81 -3.47 -13.34 33.63
CA VAL A 81 -3.84 -13.88 32.32
C VAL A 81 -2.57 -14.48 31.73
N THR A 82 -2.60 -15.78 31.42
CA THR A 82 -1.46 -16.50 30.83
C THR A 82 -1.72 -16.77 29.36
N ASP A 83 -0.67 -16.75 28.58
CA ASP A 83 -0.71 -16.73 27.13
C ASP A 83 0.29 -17.73 26.54
N SER A 84 -0.08 -18.46 25.50
CA SER A 84 0.79 -19.47 24.90
C SER A 84 1.77 -18.91 23.86
N SER A 85 1.45 -17.75 23.29
CA SER A 85 2.28 -17.00 22.35
C SER A 85 3.25 -16.03 23.05
N GLY A 86 3.13 -15.87 24.36
CA GLY A 86 3.99 -15.05 25.20
C GLY A 86 3.56 -13.59 25.30
N LEU A 87 2.28 -13.29 25.08
CA LEU A 87 1.74 -11.94 25.26
C LEU A 87 1.63 -11.56 26.75
N ASP A 88 2.04 -10.33 27.06
CA ASP A 88 1.96 -9.77 28.40
C ASP A 88 0.70 -8.91 28.56
N TYR A 89 -0.24 -9.38 29.37
CA TYR A 89 -1.52 -8.69 29.61
C TYR A 89 -1.44 -7.62 30.69
N THR A 90 -1.92 -6.43 30.36
CA THR A 90 -2.04 -5.28 31.27
C THR A 90 -3.49 -5.11 31.71
N LEU A 91 -3.72 -4.93 33.02
CA LEU A 91 -5.04 -4.58 33.55
C LEU A 91 -5.41 -3.14 33.14
N ARG A 92 -6.49 -2.99 32.39
CA ARG A 92 -7.05 -1.70 31.95
C ARG A 92 -8.10 -1.18 32.92
N ALA A 93 -9.12 -1.98 33.20
CA ALA A 93 -10.24 -1.60 34.06
C ALA A 93 -10.60 -2.70 35.05
N SER A 94 -11.05 -2.31 36.24
CA SER A 94 -11.60 -3.21 37.26
C SER A 94 -12.76 -2.50 37.94
N PHE A 95 -13.99 -2.86 37.58
CA PHE A 95 -15.20 -2.23 38.10
C PHE A 95 -16.00 -3.22 38.95
N ALA A 96 -16.44 -2.79 40.14
CA ALA A 96 -17.23 -3.62 41.04
C ALA A 96 -18.08 -2.81 42.03
N PRO A 97 -19.36 -2.55 41.74
CA PRO A 97 -20.33 -2.23 42.78
C PRO A 97 -21.15 -3.46 43.23
N ASN A 98 -21.48 -4.39 42.32
CA ASN A 98 -22.25 -5.62 42.59
C ASN A 98 -21.46 -6.86 42.16
N ASP A 99 -21.32 -7.05 40.84
CA ASP A 99 -20.43 -8.03 40.22
C ASP A 99 -19.14 -7.35 39.76
N ARG A 100 -18.09 -8.14 39.55
CA ARG A 100 -16.78 -7.62 39.21
C ARG A 100 -16.45 -7.92 37.76
N LEU A 101 -16.25 -6.85 36.98
CA LEU A 101 -15.71 -6.89 35.63
C LEU A 101 -14.24 -6.48 35.66
N TRP A 102 -13.39 -7.26 35.02
CA TRP A 102 -12.02 -6.88 34.68
C TRP A 102 -11.87 -6.82 33.17
N GLU A 103 -11.11 -5.84 32.73
CA GLU A 103 -10.68 -5.71 31.35
C GLU A 103 -9.15 -5.70 31.33
N TYR A 104 -8.57 -6.63 30.59
CA TYR A 104 -7.14 -6.72 30.31
C TYR A 104 -6.92 -6.53 28.82
N TYR A 105 -5.72 -6.07 28.46
CA TYR A 105 -5.31 -6.02 27.06
C TYR A 105 -3.84 -6.39 26.86
N ALA A 106 -3.52 -6.85 25.66
CA ALA A 106 -2.15 -7.05 25.18
C ALA A 106 -2.07 -6.66 23.69
N ILE A 107 -0.86 -6.46 23.17
CA ILE A 107 -0.62 -6.16 21.75
C ILE A 107 0.07 -7.37 21.13
N ALA A 108 -0.53 -7.97 20.11
CA ALA A 108 0.04 -9.09 19.36
C ALA A 108 0.93 -8.57 18.22
N PRO A 109 2.27 -8.68 18.28
CA PRO A 109 3.16 -8.12 17.26
C PRO A 109 3.11 -8.86 15.91
N ALA A 110 2.44 -10.02 15.86
CA ALA A 110 2.26 -10.85 14.68
C ALA A 110 0.90 -11.58 14.76
N PRO A 111 0.36 -12.07 13.62
CA PRO A 111 -0.89 -12.82 13.62
C PRO A 111 -0.83 -14.05 14.53
N LEU A 112 -1.89 -14.27 15.30
CA LEU A 112 -2.00 -15.39 16.24
C LEU A 112 -2.67 -16.60 15.58
N SER A 113 -2.23 -17.81 15.95
CA SER A 113 -2.83 -19.05 15.44
C SER A 113 -3.12 -20.01 16.56
N SER A 114 -4.42 -20.21 16.85
CA SER A 114 -4.91 -21.05 17.95
C SER A 114 -4.20 -20.76 19.28
N ASP A 115 -3.94 -19.49 19.56
CA ASP A 115 -3.26 -19.05 20.77
C ASP A 115 -4.15 -19.29 22.00
N ASN A 116 -3.61 -19.97 23.00
CA ASN A 116 -4.32 -20.36 24.21
C ASN A 116 -4.16 -19.30 25.31
N ILE A 117 -5.22 -18.54 25.52
CA ILE A 117 -5.34 -17.51 26.55
C ILE A 117 -6.10 -18.13 27.73
N THR A 118 -5.51 -18.09 28.91
CA THR A 118 -6.08 -18.69 30.13
C THR A 118 -6.11 -17.69 31.28
N VAL A 119 -7.26 -17.56 31.94
CA VAL A 119 -7.42 -16.73 33.14
C VAL A 119 -7.24 -17.58 34.39
N LEU A 120 -6.29 -17.18 35.24
CA LEU A 120 -6.05 -17.82 36.54
C LEU A 120 -6.67 -16.98 37.65
N ALA A 121 -7.63 -17.52 38.38
CA ALA A 121 -8.31 -16.83 39.48
C ALA A 121 -8.09 -17.51 40.84
N SER A 122 -8.26 -16.74 41.92
CA SER A 122 -7.97 -17.18 43.30
C SER A 122 -8.99 -18.14 43.92
N GLY A 123 -10.14 -18.35 43.28
CA GLY A 123 -11.25 -19.12 43.82
C GLY A 123 -12.05 -19.87 42.76
N PRO A 124 -13.00 -20.73 43.17
CA PRO A 124 -13.74 -21.62 42.28
C PRO A 124 -15.07 -21.03 41.80
N ARG A 125 -15.34 -19.72 41.94
CA ARG A 125 -16.62 -19.14 41.50
C ARG A 125 -16.75 -19.19 39.97
N PHE A 126 -17.98 -19.08 39.50
CA PHE A 126 -18.31 -19.01 38.08
C PHE A 126 -17.78 -17.70 37.49
N TYR A 127 -17.03 -17.80 36.38
CA TYR A 127 -16.51 -16.66 35.64
C TYR A 127 -17.08 -16.69 34.23
N GLY A 128 -17.72 -15.60 33.81
CA GLY A 128 -17.77 -15.25 32.39
C GLY A 128 -16.37 -14.84 31.93
N PHE A 129 -15.94 -15.33 30.78
CA PHE A 129 -14.63 -15.01 30.22
C PHE A 129 -14.75 -14.92 28.71
N MET A 130 -14.08 -13.92 28.14
CA MET A 130 -13.96 -13.79 26.69
C MET A 130 -12.66 -13.09 26.30
N ALA A 131 -12.00 -13.62 25.27
CA ALA A 131 -10.89 -13.00 24.57
C ALA A 131 -11.28 -12.67 23.12
N PHE A 132 -10.92 -11.49 22.63
CA PHE A 132 -11.13 -11.09 21.23
C PHE A 132 -10.04 -10.13 20.78
N ALA A 133 -9.80 -10.09 19.46
CA ALA A 133 -8.77 -9.29 18.82
C ALA A 133 -9.38 -8.18 17.98
N ILE A 134 -8.77 -7.00 18.05
CA ILE A 134 -9.20 -5.81 17.32
C ILE A 134 -8.03 -5.35 16.43
N GLU A 135 -8.26 -5.29 15.13
CA GLU A 135 -7.33 -4.72 14.15
C GLU A 135 -7.50 -3.20 14.06
N GLY A 136 -6.45 -2.48 13.63
CA GLY A 136 -6.51 -1.04 13.33
C GLY A 136 -6.50 -0.09 14.54
N VAL A 137 -6.27 -0.61 15.76
CA VAL A 137 -6.12 0.19 16.99
C VAL A 137 -4.75 0.86 17.02
N ASN A 138 -4.68 2.07 17.58
CA ASN A 138 -3.43 2.76 17.83
C ASN A 138 -2.64 2.07 18.96
N THR A 139 -1.59 1.33 18.63
CA THR A 139 -0.79 0.61 19.64
C THR A 139 0.09 1.51 20.52
N ALA A 140 0.33 2.76 20.13
CA ALA A 140 1.05 3.74 20.95
C ALA A 140 0.14 4.36 22.03
N THR A 141 -1.14 4.54 21.72
CA THR A 141 -2.17 5.02 22.64
C THR A 141 -3.43 4.20 22.46
N VAL A 142 -3.49 3.01 23.09
CA VAL A 142 -4.55 2.01 22.83
C VAL A 142 -5.97 2.50 23.14
N PHE A 143 -6.14 3.23 24.24
CA PHE A 143 -7.45 3.67 24.71
C PHE A 143 -7.63 5.18 24.50
N ASP A 144 -8.88 5.57 24.20
CA ASP A 144 -9.27 6.97 24.06
C ASP A 144 -9.03 7.75 25.38
N ALA A 145 -8.51 8.97 25.25
CA ALA A 145 -8.08 9.80 26.38
C ALA A 145 -9.21 10.65 27.00
N SER A 146 -10.43 10.53 26.50
CA SER A 146 -11.61 11.21 27.04
C SER A 146 -11.75 10.93 28.53
N PRO A 147 -11.95 11.97 29.36
CA PRO A 147 -12.11 11.79 30.80
C PRO A 147 -13.41 11.06 31.18
N SER A 148 -14.30 10.81 30.21
CA SER A 148 -15.52 10.03 30.41
C SER A 148 -15.31 8.51 30.30
N LEU A 149 -14.13 8.05 29.86
CA LEU A 149 -13.81 6.65 29.61
C LEU A 149 -12.76 6.09 30.60
N PRO A 150 -12.89 4.83 31.05
CA PRO A 150 -14.04 3.95 30.83
C PRO A 150 -15.26 4.46 31.61
N ALA A 151 -16.42 4.50 30.95
CA ALA A 151 -17.69 4.83 31.60
C ALA A 151 -18.28 3.57 32.23
N VAL A 152 -18.85 3.71 33.43
CA VAL A 152 -19.33 2.56 34.20
C VAL A 152 -20.75 2.81 34.71
N ALA A 153 -21.58 1.77 34.70
CA ALA A 153 -22.94 1.81 35.25
C ALA A 153 -23.16 0.64 36.21
N ALA A 154 -23.64 0.96 37.42
CA ALA A 154 -24.15 -0.03 38.36
C ALA A 154 -25.64 -0.28 38.04
N CYS A 155 -25.99 -1.50 37.67
CA CYS A 155 -27.35 -1.83 37.27
C CYS A 155 -28.16 -2.35 38.47
N ALA A 156 -29.49 -2.36 38.34
CA ALA A 156 -30.41 -2.63 39.45
C ALA A 156 -30.34 -4.06 40.01
N GLY A 157 -29.71 -5.00 39.27
CA GLY A 157 -29.64 -6.40 39.67
C GLY A 157 -30.86 -7.22 39.23
N PRO A 158 -31.11 -8.39 39.84
CA PRO A 158 -31.97 -9.44 39.28
C PRO A 158 -33.41 -8.99 38.97
N GLY A 159 -33.90 -9.40 37.80
CA GLY A 159 -35.16 -8.98 37.17
C GLY A 159 -34.94 -8.23 35.85
N PRO A 160 -35.89 -8.32 34.89
CA PRO A 160 -35.74 -7.70 33.57
C PRO A 160 -35.75 -6.18 33.69
N ASN A 161 -34.57 -5.58 33.61
CA ASN A 161 -34.36 -4.15 33.77
C ASN A 161 -33.45 -3.64 32.66
N ASP A 162 -33.76 -2.44 32.17
CA ASP A 162 -32.87 -1.75 31.25
C ASP A 162 -31.74 -1.09 32.06
N CYS A 163 -30.51 -1.21 31.57
CA CYS A 163 -29.36 -0.52 32.11
C CYS A 163 -28.65 0.24 31.00
N THR A 164 -28.40 1.53 31.23
CA THR A 164 -27.82 2.44 30.25
C THR A 164 -26.53 3.06 30.77
N VAL A 165 -25.52 3.13 29.92
CA VAL A 165 -24.28 3.86 30.13
C VAL A 165 -24.03 4.76 28.92
N SER A 166 -23.31 5.86 29.12
CA SER A 166 -22.91 6.74 28.03
C SER A 166 -21.54 7.32 28.27
N ALA A 167 -20.77 7.50 27.19
CA ALA A 167 -19.47 8.16 27.20
C ALA A 167 -19.35 9.10 25.98
N GLU A 168 -18.40 10.03 26.05
CA GLU A 168 -18.00 10.87 24.93
C GLU A 168 -16.66 10.34 24.39
N THR A 169 -16.59 10.09 23.09
CA THR A 169 -15.36 9.68 22.38
C THR A 169 -14.61 10.90 21.84
N SER A 170 -13.28 10.85 21.79
CA SER A 170 -12.45 11.96 21.29
C SER A 170 -11.88 11.73 19.88
N ALA A 171 -12.03 10.51 19.34
CA ALA A 171 -11.50 10.09 18.05
C ALA A 171 -12.44 9.11 17.34
N VAL A 172 -11.99 8.55 16.21
CA VAL A 172 -12.64 7.36 15.63
C VAL A 172 -12.25 6.18 16.50
N ASP A 173 -13.23 5.55 17.15
CA ASP A 173 -12.96 4.56 18.19
C ASP A 173 -13.75 3.26 17.97
N PHE A 174 -13.15 2.15 18.41
CA PHE A 174 -13.80 0.86 18.60
C PHE A 174 -14.32 0.85 20.04
N VAL A 175 -15.60 1.17 20.22
CA VAL A 175 -16.26 1.24 21.52
C VAL A 175 -16.73 -0.15 21.92
N ILE A 176 -16.30 -0.62 23.08
CA ILE A 176 -16.70 -1.90 23.67
C ILE A 176 -17.64 -1.69 24.84
N ALA A 177 -18.75 -2.43 24.87
CA ALA A 177 -19.69 -2.49 25.96
C ALA A 177 -19.64 -3.89 26.58
N SER A 178 -18.99 -3.98 27.73
CA SER A 178 -18.89 -5.21 28.53
C SER A 178 -20.00 -5.23 29.58
N THR A 179 -20.91 -6.18 29.48
CA THR A 179 -22.10 -6.29 30.34
C THR A 179 -22.03 -7.55 31.20
N ALA A 180 -22.03 -7.38 32.51
CA ALA A 180 -22.23 -8.48 33.45
C ALA A 180 -23.73 -8.81 33.54
N ILE A 181 -24.08 -10.08 33.39
CA ILE A 181 -25.47 -10.57 33.37
C ILE A 181 -25.67 -11.59 34.49
N ASN A 182 -26.70 -11.39 35.31
CA ASN A 182 -27.09 -12.38 36.30
C ASN A 182 -27.93 -13.50 35.65
N ASP A 183 -27.30 -14.62 35.31
CA ASP A 183 -27.91 -15.93 34.95
C ASP A 183 -29.08 -15.92 33.95
N ALA A 184 -29.18 -14.87 33.14
CA ALA A 184 -30.24 -14.62 32.18
C ALA A 184 -29.73 -14.68 30.72
N GLY A 185 -30.61 -14.44 29.74
CA GLY A 185 -30.21 -14.43 28.31
C GLY A 185 -29.27 -13.29 27.95
N ALA A 186 -28.75 -13.28 26.72
CA ALA A 186 -27.99 -12.15 26.19
C ALA A 186 -28.83 -10.87 26.18
N CYS A 187 -28.17 -9.73 26.24
CA CYS A 187 -28.84 -8.45 26.22
C CYS A 187 -29.41 -8.13 24.83
N THR A 188 -30.49 -7.37 24.80
CA THR A 188 -30.88 -6.66 23.58
C THR A 188 -30.20 -5.30 23.61
N ALA A 189 -29.08 -5.21 22.89
CA ALA A 189 -28.27 -3.99 22.77
C ALA A 189 -28.99 -2.87 22.00
N SER A 190 -28.60 -1.63 22.29
CA SER A 190 -29.04 -0.44 21.54
C SER A 190 -28.62 -0.50 20.08
N THR A 191 -29.43 0.08 19.19
CA THR A 191 -29.15 0.14 17.74
C THR A 191 -27.75 0.69 17.44
N GLY A 192 -27.00 -0.01 16.60
CA GLY A 192 -25.64 0.39 16.18
C GLY A 192 -24.52 -0.44 16.82
N PHE A 193 -24.83 -1.15 17.90
CA PHE A 193 -23.93 -2.14 18.48
C PHE A 193 -24.07 -3.50 17.78
N THR A 194 -22.95 -4.16 17.59
CA THR A 194 -22.81 -5.51 17.06
C THR A 194 -22.29 -6.41 18.17
N GLU A 195 -22.89 -7.59 18.30
CA GLU A 195 -22.57 -8.55 19.34
C GLU A 195 -21.27 -9.31 19.00
N VAL A 196 -20.35 -9.43 19.98
CA VAL A 196 -19.14 -10.27 19.86
C VAL A 196 -19.44 -11.71 20.31
N THR A 197 -20.28 -11.89 21.35
CA THR A 197 -20.73 -13.21 21.86
C THR A 197 -22.21 -13.28 22.20
N PRO A 198 -22.98 -14.20 21.59
CA PRO A 198 -24.39 -14.44 21.94
C PRO A 198 -24.55 -15.45 23.08
N ALA A 199 -23.76 -15.31 24.15
CA ALA A 199 -23.66 -16.32 25.19
C ALA A 199 -24.69 -16.12 26.31
N GLY A 200 -24.97 -14.86 26.69
CA GLY A 200 -25.70 -14.54 27.90
C GLY A 200 -25.12 -15.26 29.13
N GLY A 201 -25.95 -15.45 30.14
CA GLY A 201 -25.71 -16.31 31.30
C GLY A 201 -24.74 -15.76 32.34
N SER A 202 -23.71 -15.00 31.96
CA SER A 202 -22.76 -14.38 32.89
C SER A 202 -22.12 -13.11 32.32
N LEU A 203 -21.80 -13.12 31.02
CA LEU A 203 -21.13 -12.02 30.33
C LEU A 203 -21.74 -11.84 28.94
N ASP A 204 -21.83 -10.59 28.52
CA ASP A 204 -22.17 -10.21 27.16
C ASP A 204 -21.28 -9.06 26.72
N ILE A 205 -20.84 -9.09 25.45
CA ILE A 205 -19.92 -8.10 24.89
C ILE A 205 -20.46 -7.66 23.55
N ASP A 206 -20.69 -6.35 23.46
CA ASP A 206 -21.08 -5.68 22.24
C ASP A 206 -20.02 -4.65 21.87
N TYR A 207 -19.96 -4.30 20.58
CA TYR A 207 -19.11 -3.22 20.12
C TYR A 207 -19.79 -2.34 19.08
N GLN A 208 -19.32 -1.11 18.97
CA GLN A 208 -19.69 -0.18 17.92
C GLN A 208 -18.44 0.57 17.45
N ILE A 209 -18.31 0.77 16.14
CA ILE A 209 -17.34 1.73 15.60
C ILE A 209 -17.99 3.11 15.59
N VAL A 210 -17.39 4.06 16.30
CA VAL A 210 -17.86 5.45 16.39
C VAL A 210 -16.91 6.30 15.55
N ASP A 211 -17.42 6.84 14.45
CA ASP A 211 -16.64 7.58 13.43
C ASP A 211 -16.78 9.10 13.53
N THR A 212 -17.49 9.60 14.56
CA THR A 212 -17.81 11.02 14.73
C THR A 212 -17.13 11.60 15.97
N LEU A 213 -16.30 12.63 15.74
CA LEU A 213 -15.51 13.30 16.79
C LEU A 213 -16.42 13.97 17.84
N GLY A 214 -16.23 13.65 19.12
CA GLY A 214 -17.02 14.21 20.22
C GLY A 214 -18.44 13.67 20.30
N ALA A 215 -18.73 12.54 19.65
CA ALA A 215 -20.04 11.90 19.75
C ALA A 215 -20.25 11.34 21.15
N LYS A 216 -21.43 11.61 21.71
CA LYS A 216 -21.87 10.93 22.92
C LYS A 216 -22.53 9.61 22.53
N THR A 217 -21.85 8.51 22.81
CA THR A 217 -22.35 7.15 22.58
C THR A 217 -23.19 6.70 23.76
N TYR A 218 -24.31 6.05 23.46
CA TYR A 218 -25.21 5.46 24.46
C TYR A 218 -25.28 3.97 24.21
N PHE A 219 -25.01 3.19 25.25
CA PHE A 219 -25.27 1.77 25.24
C PHE A 219 -26.37 1.46 26.24
N THR A 220 -27.42 0.78 25.78
CA THR A 220 -28.48 0.26 26.65
C THR A 220 -28.58 -1.25 26.47
N CYS A 221 -28.42 -1.98 27.57
CA CYS A 221 -28.73 -3.39 27.66
C CYS A 221 -30.18 -3.54 28.16
N SER A 222 -31.03 -4.23 27.40
CA SER A 222 -32.45 -4.47 27.72
C SER A 222 -32.83 -5.95 27.61
N GLY A 223 -33.98 -6.34 28.18
CA GLY A 223 -34.52 -7.71 28.02
C GLY A 223 -33.77 -8.81 28.79
N THR A 224 -32.85 -8.45 29.68
CA THR A 224 -32.08 -9.35 30.54
C THR A 224 -31.89 -8.73 31.94
N ASP A 225 -31.03 -9.33 32.75
CA ASP A 225 -30.75 -8.97 34.14
C ASP A 225 -29.32 -8.41 34.28
N PRO A 226 -29.00 -7.24 33.68
CA PRO A 226 -27.67 -6.67 33.79
C PRO A 226 -27.38 -6.23 35.22
N THR A 227 -26.15 -6.47 35.68
CA THR A 227 -25.69 -6.09 37.02
C THR A 227 -24.63 -5.00 36.98
N ALA A 228 -23.87 -4.92 35.89
CA ALA A 228 -22.91 -3.86 35.60
C ALA A 228 -22.67 -3.72 34.09
N ILE A 229 -22.34 -2.50 33.65
CA ILE A 229 -21.83 -2.24 32.31
C ILE A 229 -20.55 -1.42 32.41
N VAL A 230 -19.52 -1.81 31.66
CA VAL A 230 -18.33 -1.01 31.38
C VAL A 230 -18.31 -0.67 29.90
N LEU A 231 -18.28 0.61 29.59
CA LEU A 231 -18.11 1.13 28.23
C LEU A 231 -16.69 1.71 28.13
N ASP A 232 -15.83 1.11 27.32
CA ASP A 232 -14.48 1.63 27.03
C ASP A 232 -14.33 1.83 25.51
N ALA A 233 -13.30 2.56 25.09
CA ALA A 233 -13.07 2.83 23.68
C ALA A 233 -11.59 2.67 23.34
N LEU A 234 -11.31 1.83 22.35
CA LEU A 234 -10.00 1.67 21.78
C LEU A 234 -9.88 2.62 20.60
N THR A 235 -8.92 3.52 20.65
CA THR A 235 -8.82 4.54 19.62
C THR A 235 -8.18 3.97 18.36
N SER A 236 -8.79 4.24 17.21
CA SER A 236 -8.15 3.95 15.94
C SER A 236 -6.80 4.65 15.88
N SER A 237 -5.93 4.20 14.98
CA SER A 237 -4.80 5.04 14.58
C SER A 237 -5.34 6.38 14.06
N ASN A 238 -5.42 7.41 14.91
CA ASN A 238 -5.79 8.75 14.49
C ASN A 238 -4.89 9.13 13.31
N PRO A 239 -5.44 9.60 12.19
CA PRO A 239 -4.61 10.02 11.09
C PRO A 239 -3.62 11.08 11.59
N HIS A 240 -2.34 10.84 11.40
CA HIS A 240 -1.30 11.84 11.63
C HIS A 240 -1.60 13.04 10.71
N ALA A 241 -1.33 14.25 11.20
CA ALA A 241 -1.38 15.44 10.36
C ALA A 241 -0.39 15.28 9.17
N PRO A 242 -0.55 16.02 8.06
CA PRO A 242 0.47 16.05 7.01
C PRO A 242 1.87 16.28 7.59
N ILE A 243 2.83 15.47 7.13
CA ILE A 243 4.21 15.54 7.59
C ILE A 243 4.98 16.48 6.66
N PHE A 244 5.68 17.44 7.24
CA PHE A 244 6.59 18.32 6.53
C PHE A 244 7.97 18.25 7.16
N ILE A 245 8.98 17.92 6.36
CA ILE A 245 10.39 17.86 6.77
C ILE A 245 11.20 18.72 5.81
N ASP A 246 11.83 19.76 6.34
CA ASP A 246 12.76 20.61 5.61
C ASP A 246 14.15 20.53 6.23
N GLY A 247 15.11 20.07 5.42
CA GLY A 247 16.50 19.90 5.81
C GLY A 247 16.77 18.72 6.74
N ASN A 248 18.05 18.39 6.91
CA ASN A 248 18.50 17.26 7.73
C ASN A 248 18.02 17.34 9.19
N SER A 249 17.90 18.55 9.76
CA SER A 249 17.44 18.74 11.14
C SER A 249 15.92 18.60 11.30
N GLY A 250 15.16 18.56 10.20
CA GLY A 250 13.71 18.40 10.23
C GLY A 250 13.26 16.97 10.57
N PHE A 251 14.16 15.99 10.55
CA PHE A 251 13.85 14.61 10.94
C PHE A 251 13.77 14.47 12.46
N THR A 252 12.61 14.80 13.02
CA THR A 252 12.30 14.69 14.45
C THR A 252 11.05 13.86 14.69
N ALA A 253 10.85 13.41 15.93
CA ALA A 253 9.66 12.64 16.30
C ALA A 253 8.36 13.44 16.10
N GLU A 254 8.39 14.75 16.31
CA GLU A 254 7.25 15.64 16.04
C GLU A 254 6.89 15.71 14.56
N ASN A 255 7.87 15.49 13.66
CA ASN A 255 7.67 15.45 12.22
C ASN A 255 7.50 13.99 11.72
N GLY A 256 6.96 13.12 12.55
CA GLY A 256 6.56 11.76 12.17
C GLY A 256 7.70 10.75 12.07
N VAL A 257 8.93 11.08 12.51
CA VAL A 257 10.01 10.09 12.58
C VAL A 257 9.76 9.12 13.74
N THR A 258 9.66 7.84 13.43
CA THR A 258 9.39 6.75 14.38
C THR A 258 10.66 6.02 14.83
N GLY A 259 11.80 6.24 14.16
CA GLY A 259 13.07 5.63 14.53
C GLY A 259 14.25 6.03 13.66
N GLY A 260 15.41 5.45 13.98
CA GLY A 260 16.65 5.61 13.22
C GLY A 260 17.45 6.88 13.53
N THR A 261 18.66 6.95 12.96
CA THR A 261 19.63 8.04 13.18
C THR A 261 20.02 8.80 11.90
N GLY A 262 19.46 8.43 10.75
CA GLY A 262 19.71 9.08 9.46
C GLY A 262 20.99 8.64 8.74
N THR A 263 21.62 7.55 9.21
CA THR A 263 22.83 6.98 8.60
C THR A 263 22.47 5.89 7.59
N SER A 264 23.39 5.47 6.72
CA SER A 264 23.11 4.40 5.75
C SER A 264 22.72 3.07 6.40
N ASP A 265 23.29 2.79 7.57
CA ASP A 265 23.09 1.55 8.31
C ASP A 265 21.88 1.65 9.26
N ASP A 266 21.42 2.88 9.52
CA ASP A 266 20.30 3.19 10.39
C ASP A 266 19.55 4.45 9.90
N PRO A 267 18.83 4.35 8.76
CA PRO A 267 18.09 5.47 8.17
C PRO A 267 16.99 5.98 9.10
N TYR A 268 16.63 7.27 9.00
CA TYR A 268 15.42 7.73 9.67
C TYR A 268 14.19 7.00 9.14
N MET A 269 13.34 6.53 10.04
CA MET A 269 12.14 5.77 9.69
C MET A 269 10.89 6.63 9.91
N ILE A 270 10.03 6.69 8.90
CA ILE A 270 8.68 7.26 8.98
C ILE A 270 7.74 6.10 8.63
N SER A 271 7.04 5.56 9.63
CA SER A 271 6.33 4.30 9.46
C SER A 271 5.02 4.17 10.21
N GLY A 272 4.06 3.44 9.63
CA GLY A 272 2.82 3.07 10.31
C GLY A 272 1.79 4.21 10.42
N TRP A 273 2.05 5.35 9.78
CA TRP A 273 1.14 6.48 9.82
C TRP A 273 0.00 6.31 8.81
N THR A 274 -1.21 6.59 9.28
CA THR A 274 -2.35 6.94 8.41
C THR A 274 -2.37 8.46 8.28
N ILE A 275 -2.47 9.02 7.08
CA ILE A 275 -2.44 10.47 6.84
C ILE A 275 -3.55 10.85 5.86
N GLN A 276 -4.25 11.94 6.17
CA GLN A 276 -5.17 12.59 5.24
C GLN A 276 -4.44 13.73 4.53
N ALA A 277 -4.09 13.50 3.26
CA ALA A 277 -3.37 14.45 2.42
C ALA A 277 -4.22 15.68 2.13
N GLN A 278 -3.95 16.79 2.81
CA GLN A 278 -4.63 18.08 2.58
C GLN A 278 -4.12 18.70 1.28
N ASP A 279 -3.00 19.41 1.33
CA ASP A 279 -2.23 19.80 0.15
C ASP A 279 -1.27 18.67 -0.25
N TYR A 280 -0.69 18.00 0.75
CA TYR A 280 0.14 16.79 0.64
C TYR A 280 -0.09 15.88 1.85
N GLY A 281 0.30 14.60 1.75
CA GLY A 281 0.39 13.69 2.88
C GLY A 281 1.75 13.78 3.58
N ILE A 282 2.84 13.60 2.82
CA ILE A 282 4.21 13.74 3.31
C ILE A 282 5.00 14.59 2.32
N GLU A 283 5.61 15.66 2.78
CA GLU A 283 6.57 16.46 2.01
C GLU A 283 7.93 16.45 2.70
N ILE A 284 8.98 16.10 1.95
CA ILE A 284 10.37 16.11 2.41
C ILE A 284 11.22 16.88 1.41
N ALA A 285 11.93 17.90 1.90
CA ALA A 285 12.74 18.79 1.10
C ALA A 285 14.18 18.95 1.63
N ASP A 286 15.10 19.27 0.70
CA ASP A 286 16.44 19.81 0.97
C ASP A 286 17.30 18.97 1.93
N THR A 287 17.27 17.64 1.77
CA THR A 287 17.96 16.72 2.67
C THR A 287 18.93 15.77 1.98
N THR A 288 19.94 15.34 2.73
CA THR A 288 20.95 14.36 2.30
C THR A 288 21.07 13.15 3.21
N VAL A 289 20.30 13.10 4.29
CA VAL A 289 20.30 11.97 5.22
C VAL A 289 19.62 10.76 4.60
N TYR A 290 19.93 9.58 5.12
CA TYR A 290 19.23 8.36 4.73
C TYR A 290 17.88 8.32 5.44
N PHE A 291 16.80 8.09 4.70
CA PHE A 291 15.47 7.92 5.29
C PHE A 291 14.63 6.86 4.55
N THR A 292 13.65 6.31 5.25
CA THR A 292 12.71 5.32 4.73
C THR A 292 11.29 5.68 5.17
N ILE A 293 10.41 5.87 4.18
CA ILE A 293 8.96 5.94 4.36
C ILE A 293 8.42 4.54 4.09
N THR A 294 7.81 3.89 5.08
CA THR A 294 7.32 2.50 4.93
C THR A 294 6.01 2.26 5.67
N ASN A 295 5.14 1.42 5.12
CA ASN A 295 3.88 1.03 5.76
C ASN A 295 3.03 2.26 6.14
N VAL A 296 3.02 3.30 5.30
CA VAL A 296 2.12 4.44 5.50
C VAL A 296 0.87 4.27 4.63
N THR A 297 -0.25 4.78 5.13
CA THR A 297 -1.50 4.89 4.38
C THR A 297 -1.80 6.36 4.17
N ILE A 298 -1.80 6.83 2.93
CA ILE A 298 -2.10 8.23 2.60
C ILE A 298 -3.35 8.27 1.71
N SER A 299 -4.32 9.10 2.08
CA SER A 299 -5.56 9.25 1.30
C SER A 299 -6.06 10.69 1.28
N TRP A 300 -7.15 10.96 0.54
CA TRP A 300 -7.86 12.25 0.41
C TRP A 300 -7.47 13.07 -0.84
N GLY A 301 -7.56 14.41 -0.76
CA GLY A 301 -7.59 15.28 -1.93
C GLY A 301 -6.23 15.75 -2.47
N GLY A 302 -5.22 15.91 -1.62
CA GLY A 302 -3.92 16.48 -2.00
C GLY A 302 -2.99 15.53 -2.75
N ASP A 303 -1.72 15.90 -2.82
CA ASP A 303 -0.63 15.01 -3.25
C ASP A 303 -0.33 13.95 -2.17
N GLY A 304 0.19 12.80 -2.55
CA GLY A 304 0.56 11.74 -1.60
C GLY A 304 1.89 12.05 -0.92
N ILE A 305 2.98 11.69 -1.59
CA ILE A 305 4.36 11.90 -1.12
C ILE A 305 5.06 12.83 -2.09
N VAL A 306 5.63 13.93 -1.58
CA VAL A 306 6.36 14.93 -2.36
C VAL A 306 7.81 14.99 -1.86
N LEU A 307 8.75 14.71 -2.74
CA LEU A 307 10.19 14.71 -2.46
C LEU A 307 10.89 15.72 -3.35
N SER A 308 11.58 16.70 -2.75
CA SER A 308 12.26 17.76 -3.49
C SER A 308 13.69 17.95 -3.01
N SER A 309 14.66 17.98 -3.93
CA SER A 309 16.08 18.18 -3.60
C SER A 309 16.62 17.17 -2.57
N ILE A 310 16.16 15.92 -2.62
CA ILE A 310 16.56 14.87 -1.66
C ILE A 310 17.71 13.99 -2.18
N GLN A 311 18.44 13.40 -1.23
CA GLN A 311 19.33 12.27 -1.48
C GLN A 311 19.07 11.14 -0.49
N ASN A 312 19.24 9.89 -0.94
CA ASN A 312 19.23 8.69 -0.09
C ASN A 312 17.86 8.32 0.52
N GLY A 313 16.77 8.64 -0.18
CA GLY A 313 15.40 8.33 0.26
C GLY A 313 14.89 6.99 -0.26
N VAL A 314 14.15 6.26 0.57
CA VAL A 314 13.42 5.04 0.17
C VAL A 314 11.94 5.20 0.51
N VAL A 315 11.06 4.96 -0.45
CA VAL A 315 9.61 4.83 -0.23
C VAL A 315 9.21 3.41 -0.56
N GLN A 316 8.70 2.67 0.42
CA GLN A 316 8.37 1.27 0.23
C GLN A 316 7.11 0.79 0.96
N ASN A 317 6.49 -0.29 0.49
CA ASN A 317 5.39 -0.98 1.16
C ASN A 317 4.29 -0.04 1.66
N SER A 318 3.99 1.01 0.91
CA SER A 318 3.05 2.06 1.31
C SER A 318 1.83 2.08 0.39
N HIS A 319 0.68 2.44 0.95
CA HIS A 319 -0.58 2.56 0.22
C HIS A 319 -0.95 4.04 0.09
N ILE A 320 -0.95 4.55 -1.14
CA ILE A 320 -1.25 5.95 -1.44
C ILE A 320 -2.47 5.98 -2.34
N SER A 321 -3.57 6.59 -1.88
CA SER A 321 -4.83 6.71 -2.62
C SER A 321 -5.36 8.13 -2.59
N VAL A 322 -4.89 8.98 -3.50
CA VAL A 322 -5.12 10.43 -3.48
C VAL A 322 -5.72 10.97 -4.78
N GLN A 323 -6.25 12.20 -4.78
CA GLN A 323 -6.72 12.86 -6.01
C GLN A 323 -5.60 13.57 -6.77
N GLY A 324 -4.56 14.05 -6.08
CA GLY A 324 -3.36 14.64 -6.68
C GLY A 324 -2.37 13.60 -7.21
N ILE A 325 -1.08 13.95 -7.25
CA ILE A 325 0.01 13.04 -7.63
C ILE A 325 0.26 12.07 -6.48
N GLY A 326 0.41 10.78 -6.78
CA GLY A 326 0.69 9.78 -5.76
C GLY A 326 2.07 9.96 -5.13
N ILE A 327 3.12 9.88 -5.93
CA ILE A 327 4.50 10.15 -5.49
C ILE A 327 5.17 11.09 -6.50
N GLY A 328 5.49 12.31 -6.09
CA GLY A 328 6.23 13.29 -6.88
C GLY A 328 7.67 13.42 -6.40
N VAL A 329 8.64 13.29 -7.31
CA VAL A 329 10.07 13.42 -6.99
C VAL A 329 10.75 14.40 -7.93
N GLU A 330 11.36 15.44 -7.38
CA GLU A 330 11.96 16.52 -8.14
C GLU A 330 13.40 16.82 -7.67
N ASN A 331 14.30 17.11 -8.61
CA ASN A 331 15.68 17.54 -8.33
C ASN A 331 16.47 16.59 -7.40
N SER A 332 16.22 15.28 -7.48
CA SER A 332 16.66 14.32 -6.47
C SER A 332 17.59 13.24 -7.02
N VAL A 333 18.37 12.62 -6.15
CA VAL A 333 19.39 11.63 -6.53
C VAL A 333 19.49 10.50 -5.53
N ASN A 334 19.79 9.28 -5.99
CA ASN A 334 19.99 8.12 -5.11
C ASN A 334 18.75 7.81 -4.26
N PHE A 335 17.62 7.52 -4.91
CA PHE A 335 16.38 7.17 -4.24
C PHE A 335 15.74 5.91 -4.81
N GLN A 336 14.84 5.30 -4.04
CA GLN A 336 14.13 4.09 -4.42
C GLN A 336 12.65 4.22 -4.12
N LEU A 337 11.79 3.89 -5.08
CA LEU A 337 10.34 3.78 -4.92
C LEU A 337 9.94 2.34 -5.20
N THR A 338 9.71 1.53 -4.15
CA THR A 338 9.61 0.07 -4.32
C THR A 338 8.41 -0.55 -3.62
N SER A 339 7.69 -1.46 -4.28
CA SER A 339 6.60 -2.22 -3.63
C SER A 339 5.49 -1.35 -3.02
N ASN A 340 5.19 -0.20 -3.64
CA ASN A 340 4.09 0.65 -3.23
C ASN A 340 2.82 0.35 -4.04
N ASP A 341 1.66 0.59 -3.43
CA ASP A 341 0.36 0.56 -4.08
C ASP A 341 -0.14 2.00 -4.21
N VAL A 342 -0.11 2.53 -5.43
CA VAL A 342 -0.32 3.96 -5.71
C VAL A 342 -1.55 4.12 -6.61
N ARG A 343 -2.62 4.64 -6.02
CA ARG A 343 -3.85 5.07 -6.69
C ARG A 343 -3.91 6.59 -6.73
N SER A 344 -3.91 7.17 -7.92
CA SER A 344 -3.88 8.62 -8.10
C SER A 344 -4.98 9.08 -9.06
N GLY A 345 -5.74 10.09 -8.65
CA GLY A 345 -6.70 10.78 -9.52
C GLY A 345 -6.02 11.55 -10.64
N GLY A 346 -4.81 12.07 -10.38
CA GLY A 346 -3.99 12.87 -11.28
C GLY A 346 -4.71 14.13 -11.76
N LEU A 347 -4.29 15.30 -11.28
CA LEU A 347 -4.77 16.55 -11.85
C LEU A 347 -3.95 16.88 -13.11
N ASP A 348 -4.61 16.90 -14.27
CA ASP A 348 -4.16 17.75 -15.38
C ASP A 348 -4.53 19.20 -15.02
N GLU A 349 -3.71 19.83 -14.17
CA GLU A 349 -3.93 21.21 -13.70
C GLU A 349 -4.03 22.24 -14.83
N CYS A 350 -3.71 21.86 -16.07
CA CYS A 350 -3.64 22.78 -17.21
C CYS A 350 -4.58 22.44 -18.37
N GLY A 351 -5.47 21.45 -18.24
CA GLY A 351 -6.52 21.17 -19.21
C GLY A 351 -6.00 20.93 -20.64
N GLY A 352 -4.93 20.14 -20.76
CA GLY A 352 -4.34 19.74 -22.04
C GLY A 352 -3.34 20.75 -22.64
N ALA A 353 -2.81 21.67 -21.84
CA ALA A 353 -1.75 22.57 -22.32
C ALA A 353 -0.41 21.82 -22.45
N PRO A 354 0.34 21.94 -23.57
CA PRO A 354 1.58 21.19 -23.83
C PRO A 354 2.78 21.42 -22.90
N VAL A 355 2.63 22.21 -21.83
CA VAL A 355 3.73 22.73 -20.98
C VAL A 355 3.52 22.48 -19.49
N CYS A 356 2.45 21.80 -19.09
CA CYS A 356 2.26 21.35 -17.71
C CYS A 356 2.30 19.83 -17.67
N GLU A 357 3.44 19.32 -17.26
CA GLU A 357 3.78 17.90 -17.37
C GLU A 357 3.79 17.21 -16.00
N ARG A 358 3.15 17.78 -14.98
CA ARG A 358 3.14 17.25 -13.61
C ARG A 358 1.89 16.38 -13.40
N TRP A 359 1.95 15.13 -13.85
CA TRP A 359 0.84 14.17 -13.73
C TRP A 359 1.35 12.74 -13.54
N GLY A 360 0.43 11.85 -13.16
CA GLY A 360 0.66 10.41 -13.04
C GLY A 360 0.67 9.91 -11.60
N ALA A 361 0.56 8.59 -11.43
CA ALA A 361 0.71 7.97 -10.12
C ALA A 361 2.09 8.23 -9.53
N ILE A 362 3.13 8.16 -10.37
CA ILE A 362 4.49 8.61 -10.05
C ILE A 362 4.94 9.68 -11.04
N PHE A 363 5.40 10.82 -10.51
CA PHE A 363 6.00 11.90 -11.29
C PHE A 363 7.48 12.07 -10.93
N LEU A 364 8.34 12.17 -11.94
CA LEU A 364 9.80 12.26 -11.79
C LEU A 364 10.37 13.42 -12.61
N ASN A 365 11.13 14.32 -12.01
CA ASN A 365 11.73 15.44 -12.73
C ASN A 365 13.16 15.74 -12.29
N MET A 366 14.04 16.02 -13.26
CA MET A 366 15.43 16.44 -13.03
C MET A 366 16.16 15.56 -12.01
N SER A 367 16.05 14.24 -12.18
CA SER A 367 16.43 13.26 -11.17
C SER A 367 17.34 12.17 -11.75
N SER A 368 18.22 11.59 -10.92
CA SER A 368 19.20 10.61 -11.39
C SER A 368 19.54 9.53 -10.36
N SER A 369 20.11 8.40 -10.80
CA SER A 369 20.53 7.33 -9.88
C SER A 369 19.37 6.83 -9.02
N PHE A 370 18.30 6.33 -9.63
CA PHE A 370 17.14 5.86 -8.88
C PHE A 370 16.58 4.54 -9.41
N ASP A 371 15.80 3.87 -8.56
CA ASP A 371 15.03 2.67 -8.94
C ASP A 371 13.55 2.87 -8.61
N VAL A 372 12.69 2.60 -9.57
CA VAL A 372 11.23 2.51 -9.39
C VAL A 372 10.83 1.09 -9.71
N SER A 373 10.61 0.26 -8.68
CA SER A 373 10.40 -1.17 -8.91
C SER A 373 9.25 -1.82 -8.15
N ASN A 374 8.61 -2.79 -8.80
CA ASN A 374 7.56 -3.62 -8.21
C ASN A 374 6.39 -2.84 -7.61
N ASN A 375 6.07 -1.65 -8.14
CA ASN A 375 4.91 -0.87 -7.69
C ASN A 375 3.65 -1.31 -8.43
N SER A 376 2.52 -1.29 -7.72
CA SER A 376 1.17 -1.38 -8.28
C SER A 376 0.66 0.03 -8.52
N LEU A 377 0.42 0.38 -9.78
CA LEU A 377 0.10 1.74 -10.20
C LEU A 377 -1.28 1.79 -10.84
N GLU A 378 -2.18 2.56 -10.26
CA GLU A 378 -3.47 2.88 -10.86
C GLU A 378 -3.61 4.40 -10.91
N GLY A 379 -3.68 4.98 -12.10
CA GLY A 379 -3.71 6.43 -12.28
C GLY A 379 -4.82 6.88 -13.22
N GLY A 380 -5.30 8.11 -13.03
CA GLY A 380 -6.14 8.81 -14.02
C GLY A 380 -5.37 9.05 -15.33
N PRO A 381 -4.60 10.15 -15.44
CA PRO A 381 -3.89 10.52 -16.66
C PRO A 381 -2.72 9.59 -17.02
N GLY A 382 -2.12 8.87 -16.05
CA GLY A 382 -1.24 7.75 -16.37
C GLY A 382 -0.41 7.19 -15.21
N ALA A 383 0.46 6.23 -15.50
CA ALA A 383 1.18 5.46 -14.48
C ALA A 383 2.46 6.16 -14.01
N ILE A 384 3.41 6.41 -14.91
CA ILE A 384 4.68 7.08 -14.60
C ILE A 384 4.95 8.14 -15.65
N ASN A 385 5.21 9.37 -15.21
CA ASN A 385 5.64 10.45 -16.08
C ASN A 385 6.98 11.02 -15.59
N GLY A 386 7.89 11.36 -16.50
CA GLY A 386 9.04 12.14 -16.09
C GLY A 386 9.96 12.72 -17.17
N PHE A 387 10.79 13.65 -16.72
CA PHE A 387 11.60 14.54 -17.56
C PHE A 387 13.02 14.68 -17.02
N ASN A 388 14.00 14.73 -17.93
CA ASN A 388 15.41 14.96 -17.60
C ASN A 388 15.92 13.94 -16.58
N LEU A 389 15.85 12.66 -16.94
CA LEU A 389 16.18 11.53 -16.06
C LEU A 389 17.45 10.82 -16.53
N SER A 390 18.25 10.32 -15.60
CA SER A 390 19.47 9.60 -15.96
C SER A 390 19.90 8.53 -14.96
N ASP A 391 20.66 7.54 -15.44
CA ASP A 391 21.28 6.50 -14.62
C ASP A 391 20.28 5.77 -13.72
N ALA A 392 19.15 5.33 -14.27
CA ALA A 392 18.01 4.87 -13.47
C ALA A 392 17.25 3.71 -14.10
N SER A 393 16.41 3.07 -13.29
CA SER A 393 15.64 1.90 -13.69
C SER A 393 14.17 1.99 -13.29
N ILE A 394 13.30 1.47 -14.16
CA ILE A 394 11.87 1.25 -13.92
C ILE A 394 11.60 -0.24 -14.20
N VAL A 395 11.43 -1.03 -13.13
CA VAL A 395 11.47 -2.50 -13.23
C VAL A 395 10.29 -3.18 -12.53
N GLY A 396 9.59 -4.08 -13.22
CA GLY A 396 8.61 -4.94 -12.56
C GLY A 396 7.33 -4.24 -12.09
N ASN A 397 7.05 -3.01 -12.56
CA ASN A 397 5.84 -2.29 -12.17
C ASN A 397 4.63 -2.82 -12.92
N THR A 398 3.48 -2.82 -12.27
CA THR A 398 2.21 -3.33 -12.81
C THR A 398 1.13 -2.27 -12.75
N GLY A 399 0.13 -2.37 -13.62
CA GLY A 399 -1.07 -1.52 -13.57
C GLY A 399 -1.17 -0.62 -14.79
N GLY A 400 -1.56 0.65 -14.61
CA GLY A 400 -1.77 1.55 -15.73
C GLY A 400 -2.65 2.77 -15.44
N GLY A 401 -3.04 3.44 -16.53
CA GLY A 401 -3.91 4.60 -16.54
C GLY A 401 -4.29 4.94 -17.97
N GLU A 402 -4.61 6.21 -18.26
CA GLU A 402 -4.75 6.66 -19.64
C GLU A 402 -3.44 6.49 -20.41
N ASP A 403 -2.34 7.04 -19.90
CA ASP A 403 -0.97 6.79 -20.37
C ASP A 403 -0.18 5.85 -19.44
N GLY A 404 0.82 5.17 -19.99
CA GLY A 404 1.65 4.22 -19.25
C GLY A 404 2.87 4.89 -18.62
N ILE A 405 4.04 4.51 -19.12
CA ILE A 405 5.35 5.06 -18.76
C ILE A 405 5.75 6.05 -19.86
N THR A 406 5.64 7.34 -19.56
CA THR A 406 5.94 8.44 -20.50
C THR A 406 7.15 9.21 -20.01
N LEU A 407 8.23 9.18 -20.79
CA LEU A 407 9.53 9.65 -20.34
C LEU A 407 10.25 10.48 -21.40
N HIS A 408 10.81 11.61 -21.01
CA HIS A 408 11.44 12.57 -21.92
C HIS A 408 12.84 12.96 -21.43
N HIS A 409 13.77 13.15 -22.36
CA HIS A 409 15.15 13.57 -22.05
C HIS A 409 15.86 12.58 -21.12
N LEU A 410 16.16 11.39 -21.64
CA LEU A 410 16.68 10.25 -20.87
C LEU A 410 18.10 9.88 -21.28
N SER A 411 18.90 9.41 -20.33
CA SER A 411 20.20 8.78 -20.62
C SER A 411 20.56 7.68 -19.61
N GLY A 412 21.13 6.57 -20.06
CA GLY A 412 21.58 5.49 -19.16
C GLY A 412 20.42 4.85 -18.40
N PHE A 413 19.36 4.46 -19.11
CA PHE A 413 18.08 4.11 -18.50
C PHE A 413 17.63 2.69 -18.84
N LEU A 414 16.98 2.02 -17.89
CA LEU A 414 16.44 0.66 -18.07
C LEU A 414 14.93 0.64 -17.78
N VAL A 415 14.13 0.18 -18.74
CA VAL A 415 12.70 -0.10 -18.57
C VAL A 415 12.49 -1.58 -18.79
N SER A 416 12.35 -2.35 -17.70
CA SER A 416 12.39 -3.82 -17.76
C SER A 416 11.23 -4.48 -17.02
N GLN A 417 10.69 -5.59 -17.56
CA GLN A 417 9.74 -6.45 -16.84
C GLN A 417 8.46 -5.75 -16.35
N ASN A 418 8.07 -4.61 -16.93
CA ASN A 418 6.84 -3.93 -16.55
C ASN A 418 5.63 -4.56 -17.25
N SER A 419 4.51 -4.61 -16.54
CA SER A 419 3.22 -5.09 -17.05
C SER A 419 2.21 -3.95 -17.02
N ILE A 420 2.18 -3.14 -18.08
CA ILE A 420 1.43 -1.88 -18.13
C ILE A 420 0.29 -1.96 -19.14
N ARG A 421 -0.89 -1.50 -18.71
CA ARG A 421 -2.07 -1.32 -19.54
C ARG A 421 -2.42 0.15 -19.69
N ALA A 422 -2.30 0.70 -20.89
CA ALA A 422 -2.59 2.10 -21.17
C ALA A 422 -2.81 2.33 -22.67
N HIS A 423 -3.26 3.52 -23.08
CA HIS A 423 -3.29 3.93 -24.49
C HIS A 423 -1.90 3.80 -25.12
N THR A 424 -0.88 4.36 -24.47
CA THR A 424 0.52 4.13 -24.83
C THR A 424 1.28 3.63 -23.60
N PRO A 425 1.47 2.31 -23.44
CA PRO A 425 2.12 1.74 -22.26
C PRO A 425 3.56 2.20 -22.07
N ILE A 426 4.32 2.42 -23.14
CA ILE A 426 5.66 3.00 -23.07
C ILE A 426 5.82 4.05 -24.17
N ALA A 427 6.07 5.29 -23.78
CA ALA A 427 6.41 6.39 -24.67
C ALA A 427 7.72 7.03 -24.21
N VAL A 428 8.74 7.04 -25.08
CA VAL A 428 10.02 7.68 -24.79
C VAL A 428 10.39 8.69 -25.86
N SER A 429 10.91 9.84 -25.45
CA SER A 429 11.44 10.82 -26.40
C SER A 429 12.72 11.51 -25.98
N SER A 430 13.46 12.03 -26.96
CA SER A 430 14.71 12.79 -26.75
C SER A 430 15.70 11.99 -25.89
N CYS A 431 15.93 10.73 -26.24
CA CYS A 431 16.60 9.77 -25.36
C CYS A 431 17.85 9.13 -25.97
N GLY A 432 18.80 8.76 -25.11
CA GLY A 432 20.02 8.04 -25.46
C GLY A 432 20.28 6.90 -24.48
N ASP A 433 21.07 5.89 -24.87
CA ASP A 433 21.55 4.84 -23.97
C ASP A 433 20.42 4.18 -23.14
N LEU A 434 19.36 3.76 -23.84
CA LEU A 434 18.13 3.22 -23.24
C LEU A 434 17.95 1.75 -23.59
N THR A 435 17.58 0.93 -22.61
CA THR A 435 17.13 -0.44 -22.83
C THR A 435 15.67 -0.60 -22.41
N ILE A 436 14.83 -1.07 -23.32
CA ILE A 436 13.44 -1.44 -23.08
C ILE A 436 13.33 -2.94 -23.30
N GLU A 437 13.19 -3.72 -22.23
CA GLU A 437 13.22 -5.18 -22.33
C GLU A 437 12.19 -5.93 -21.49
N ASN A 438 11.77 -7.10 -21.97
CA ASN A 438 10.91 -8.02 -21.22
C ASN A 438 9.60 -7.41 -20.71
N ASN A 439 9.09 -6.34 -21.33
CA ASN A 439 7.84 -5.72 -20.92
C ASN A 439 6.63 -6.44 -21.56
N ALA A 440 5.55 -6.56 -20.79
CA ALA A 440 4.26 -7.09 -21.22
C ALA A 440 3.26 -5.94 -21.31
N LEU A 441 2.91 -5.55 -22.53
CA LEU A 441 2.17 -4.31 -22.80
C LEU A 441 0.82 -4.64 -23.41
N ASP A 442 -0.24 -4.11 -22.80
CA ASP A 442 -1.62 -4.20 -23.28
C ASP A 442 -2.11 -2.79 -23.63
N SER A 443 -2.52 -2.58 -24.87
CA SER A 443 -2.85 -1.24 -25.38
C SER A 443 -4.01 -1.27 -26.37
N PRO A 444 -4.87 -0.24 -26.39
CA PRO A 444 -5.78 0.03 -27.49
C PRO A 444 -5.20 0.94 -28.58
N ASN A 445 -4.04 1.61 -28.40
CA ASN A 445 -3.45 2.53 -29.40
C ASN A 445 -2.05 2.08 -29.86
N ALA A 446 -0.99 2.39 -29.13
CA ALA A 446 0.39 2.02 -29.48
C ALA A 446 1.07 1.27 -28.34
N GLY A 447 1.84 0.23 -28.64
CA GLY A 447 2.57 -0.54 -27.62
C GLY A 447 3.78 0.22 -27.07
N ILE A 448 4.75 0.49 -27.94
CA ILE A 448 5.99 1.23 -27.61
C ILE A 448 6.20 2.35 -28.63
N MET A 449 6.30 3.59 -28.17
CA MET A 449 6.64 4.75 -28.99
C MET A 449 8.04 5.27 -28.65
N ILE A 450 8.88 5.48 -29.67
CA ILE A 450 10.25 5.99 -29.57
C ILE A 450 10.41 7.17 -30.52
N SER A 451 10.74 8.34 -29.97
CA SER A 451 10.79 9.60 -30.73
C SER A 451 12.08 10.39 -30.47
N ASN A 452 12.80 10.78 -31.53
CA ASN A 452 14.05 11.55 -31.43
C ASN A 452 15.07 10.91 -30.47
N CYS A 453 15.24 9.60 -30.56
CA CYS A 453 16.17 8.85 -29.72
C CYS A 453 17.30 8.22 -30.55
N ASN A 454 18.40 7.91 -29.86
CA ASN A 454 19.54 7.20 -30.43
C ASN A 454 20.09 6.14 -29.47
N ASN A 455 20.72 5.08 -30.00
CA ASN A 455 21.30 4.01 -29.18
C ASN A 455 20.30 3.39 -28.19
N VAL A 456 19.19 2.87 -28.72
CA VAL A 456 18.14 2.23 -27.93
C VAL A 456 18.05 0.75 -28.29
N LEU A 457 18.01 -0.11 -27.27
CA LEU A 457 17.71 -1.54 -27.42
C LEU A 457 16.25 -1.80 -27.02
N VAL A 458 15.47 -2.38 -27.92
CA VAL A 458 14.09 -2.83 -27.68
C VAL A 458 14.07 -4.35 -27.84
N TRP A 459 14.10 -5.07 -26.73
CA TRP A 459 14.33 -6.52 -26.72
C TRP A 459 13.28 -7.33 -25.97
N ASN A 460 12.78 -8.39 -26.60
CA ASN A 460 11.90 -9.37 -25.94
C ASN A 460 10.64 -8.75 -25.28
N ASN A 461 10.07 -7.70 -25.89
CA ASN A 461 8.82 -7.13 -25.43
C ASN A 461 7.64 -7.81 -26.13
N THR A 462 6.52 -7.89 -25.42
CA THR A 462 5.23 -8.30 -25.99
C THR A 462 4.33 -7.08 -26.05
N ALA A 463 3.99 -6.65 -27.27
CA ALA A 463 3.02 -5.59 -27.53
C ALA A 463 1.84 -6.18 -28.29
N ASN A 464 0.83 -6.61 -27.55
CA ASN A 464 -0.41 -7.15 -28.09
C ASN A 464 -1.48 -6.06 -28.01
N VAL A 465 -1.83 -5.49 -29.15
CA VAL A 465 -2.72 -4.33 -29.17
C VAL A 465 -4.07 -4.79 -29.71
N SER A 466 -5.12 -4.73 -28.88
CA SER A 466 -6.47 -5.06 -29.34
C SER A 466 -7.07 -3.83 -30.04
N GLY A 467 -6.87 -3.72 -31.35
CA GLY A 467 -7.51 -2.69 -32.18
C GLY A 467 -6.75 -1.36 -32.33
N GLY A 468 -5.47 -1.32 -31.96
CA GLY A 468 -4.64 -0.11 -32.03
C GLY A 468 -3.63 -0.08 -33.18
N GLU A 469 -3.10 1.10 -33.40
CA GLU A 469 -2.31 1.53 -34.54
C GLU A 469 -0.96 0.80 -34.64
N GLU A 470 -0.02 0.97 -33.69
CA GLU A 470 1.34 0.42 -33.80
C GLU A 470 1.77 -0.49 -32.66
N GLY A 471 2.38 -1.64 -32.97
CA GLY A 471 3.06 -2.46 -31.96
C GLY A 471 4.30 -1.72 -31.43
N ILE A 472 5.20 -1.35 -32.33
CA ILE A 472 6.34 -0.45 -32.05
C ILE A 472 6.38 0.67 -33.10
N TRP A 473 6.41 1.92 -32.65
CA TRP A 473 6.57 3.08 -33.50
C TRP A 473 7.90 3.78 -33.23
N VAL A 474 8.73 3.90 -34.27
CA VAL A 474 9.98 4.65 -34.26
C VAL A 474 9.86 5.84 -35.20
N THR A 475 10.04 7.05 -34.65
CA THR A 475 9.97 8.31 -35.40
C THR A 475 11.19 9.20 -35.12
N GLY A 476 11.80 9.79 -36.14
CA GLY A 476 12.93 10.72 -35.96
C GLY A 476 14.14 10.12 -35.24
N SER A 477 14.29 8.79 -35.25
CA SER A 477 15.24 8.07 -34.39
C SER A 477 16.14 7.16 -35.22
N ASP A 478 17.41 7.10 -34.84
CA ASP A 478 18.43 6.30 -35.50
C ASP A 478 19.12 5.36 -34.50
N SER A 479 19.83 4.35 -35.01
CA SER A 479 20.57 3.42 -34.16
C SER A 479 19.69 2.69 -33.13
N ILE A 480 18.44 2.39 -33.50
CA ILE A 480 17.49 1.62 -32.68
C ILE A 480 17.58 0.14 -33.06
N SER A 481 17.76 -0.73 -32.06
CA SER A 481 17.81 -2.18 -32.24
C SER A 481 16.51 -2.83 -31.73
N ILE A 482 15.63 -3.21 -32.63
CA ILE A 482 14.35 -3.89 -32.34
C ILE A 482 14.54 -5.39 -32.56
N THR A 483 14.69 -6.14 -31.46
CA THR A 483 15.07 -7.56 -31.53
C THR A 483 14.18 -8.47 -30.69
N ALA A 484 13.81 -9.63 -31.23
CA ALA A 484 13.09 -10.68 -30.50
C ALA A 484 11.74 -10.25 -29.87
N ASN A 485 11.09 -9.22 -30.40
CA ASN A 485 9.79 -8.77 -29.90
C ASN A 485 8.65 -9.59 -30.51
N THR A 486 7.56 -9.74 -29.76
CA THR A 486 6.31 -10.36 -30.21
C THR A 486 5.26 -9.28 -30.43
N LEU A 487 4.88 -9.06 -31.68
CA LEU A 487 4.04 -7.94 -32.13
C LEU A 487 2.83 -8.51 -32.87
N SER A 488 1.64 -8.43 -32.27
CA SER A 488 0.45 -9.02 -32.87
C SER A 488 -0.82 -8.19 -32.75
N HIS A 489 -1.70 -8.37 -33.75
CA HIS A 489 -3.04 -7.76 -33.83
C HIS A 489 -3.07 -6.22 -33.96
N ASN A 490 -1.98 -5.63 -34.47
CA ASN A 490 -1.84 -4.19 -34.69
C ASN A 490 -2.29 -3.77 -36.10
N THR A 491 -2.49 -2.47 -36.31
CA THR A 491 -2.50 -1.91 -37.68
C THR A 491 -1.12 -2.07 -38.31
N ASN A 492 -0.06 -1.69 -37.63
CA ASN A 492 1.32 -1.89 -38.02
C ASN A 492 2.06 -2.63 -36.91
N GLY A 493 2.70 -3.77 -37.21
CA GLY A 493 3.57 -4.44 -36.25
C GLY A 493 4.71 -3.50 -35.82
N ILE A 494 5.44 -2.98 -36.81
CA ILE A 494 6.47 -1.95 -36.63
C ILE A 494 6.21 -0.81 -37.62
N ARG A 495 6.28 0.44 -37.15
CA ARG A 495 6.22 1.64 -37.99
C ARG A 495 7.51 2.44 -37.90
N LEU A 496 8.11 2.75 -39.04
CA LEU A 496 9.25 3.66 -39.17
C LEU A 496 8.82 4.92 -39.91
N SER A 497 9.03 6.09 -39.32
CA SER A 497 8.66 7.36 -39.95
C SER A 497 9.62 8.51 -39.64
N ASN A 498 9.51 9.59 -40.40
CA ASN A 498 10.21 10.86 -40.16
C ASN A 498 11.73 10.69 -40.00
N PHE A 499 12.40 10.17 -41.02
CA PHE A 499 13.86 9.94 -41.03
C PHE A 499 14.35 8.89 -40.01
N ALA A 500 13.51 7.90 -39.67
CA ALA A 500 13.93 6.76 -38.88
C ALA A 500 14.82 5.82 -39.72
N THR A 501 16.13 6.05 -39.68
CA THR A 501 17.13 5.39 -40.54
C THR A 501 18.27 4.77 -39.73
N GLY A 502 19.00 3.82 -40.31
CA GLY A 502 20.11 3.14 -39.63
C GLY A 502 19.67 2.22 -38.49
N ASN A 503 18.39 1.82 -38.45
CA ASN A 503 17.85 0.95 -37.42
C ASN A 503 18.01 -0.52 -37.77
N THR A 504 18.07 -1.38 -36.77
CA THR A 504 18.20 -2.84 -36.89
C THR A 504 16.92 -3.52 -36.40
N ILE A 505 16.27 -4.28 -37.26
CA ILE A 505 15.02 -4.99 -36.96
C ILE A 505 15.24 -6.47 -37.24
N THR A 506 15.43 -7.27 -36.19
CA THR A 506 15.81 -8.69 -36.34
C THR A 506 15.13 -9.63 -35.37
N GLY A 507 14.86 -10.88 -35.81
CA GLY A 507 14.37 -11.92 -34.91
C GLY A 507 12.99 -11.66 -34.31
N ASN A 508 12.22 -10.69 -34.81
CA ASN A 508 10.90 -10.38 -34.26
C ASN A 508 9.84 -11.35 -34.80
N LEU A 509 8.84 -11.67 -33.98
CA LEU A 509 7.63 -12.37 -34.38
C LEU A 509 6.52 -11.35 -34.65
N ILE A 510 6.22 -11.10 -35.92
CA ILE A 510 5.28 -10.07 -36.38
C ILE A 510 4.09 -10.77 -37.02
N SER A 511 2.96 -10.83 -36.31
CA SER A 511 1.84 -11.69 -36.71
C SER A 511 0.46 -11.07 -36.61
N ASN A 512 -0.45 -11.45 -37.50
CA ASN A 512 -1.86 -11.03 -37.50
C ASN A 512 -2.06 -9.50 -37.52
N ASN A 513 -1.16 -8.75 -38.17
CA ASN A 513 -1.27 -7.30 -38.31
C ASN A 513 -1.87 -6.92 -39.69
N GLN A 514 -2.38 -5.70 -39.86
CA GLN A 514 -2.71 -5.21 -41.21
C GLN A 514 -1.42 -5.05 -42.04
N CYS A 515 -0.41 -4.41 -41.45
CA CYS A 515 0.93 -4.32 -41.97
C CYS A 515 1.94 -4.92 -40.98
N GLY A 516 2.89 -5.73 -41.47
CA GLY A 516 4.02 -6.19 -40.65
C GLY A 516 4.97 -5.04 -40.31
N ILE A 517 5.60 -4.45 -41.34
CA ILE A 517 6.47 -3.29 -41.23
C ILE A 517 6.00 -2.18 -42.19
N GLN A 518 5.64 -1.03 -41.64
CA GLN A 518 5.21 0.16 -42.38
C GLN A 518 6.33 1.20 -42.40
N THR A 519 6.67 1.70 -43.59
CA THR A 519 7.65 2.79 -43.77
C THR A 519 7.04 3.98 -44.50
N ASP A 520 7.66 5.17 -44.38
CA ASP A 520 7.42 6.31 -45.26
C ASP A 520 8.61 6.56 -46.22
N SER A 521 8.44 7.51 -47.14
CA SER A 521 9.48 7.88 -48.12
C SER A 521 10.82 8.36 -47.52
N SER A 522 10.86 8.66 -46.23
CA SER A 522 12.06 9.11 -45.50
C SER A 522 12.72 8.03 -44.64
N SER A 523 12.06 6.88 -44.47
CA SER A 523 12.43 5.82 -43.51
C SER A 523 12.34 4.43 -44.16
N THR A 524 12.71 4.34 -45.43
CA THR A 524 12.53 3.14 -46.27
C THR A 524 13.27 1.92 -45.70
N VAL A 525 12.83 0.72 -46.11
CA VAL A 525 13.48 -0.54 -45.71
C VAL A 525 14.96 -0.55 -46.09
N ASP A 526 15.35 -0.02 -47.25
CA ASP A 526 16.76 0.02 -47.70
C ASP A 526 17.66 0.96 -46.86
N GLN A 527 17.06 1.88 -46.10
CA GLN A 527 17.76 2.75 -45.16
C GLN A 527 17.91 2.12 -43.78
N ASN A 528 17.37 0.91 -43.58
CA ASN A 528 17.36 0.17 -42.33
C ASN A 528 17.84 -1.27 -42.57
N TYR A 529 18.28 -1.96 -41.52
CA TYR A 529 18.65 -3.36 -41.60
C TYR A 529 17.49 -4.22 -41.08
N VAL A 530 16.78 -4.88 -42.01
CA VAL A 530 15.65 -5.76 -41.69
C VAL A 530 15.98 -7.18 -42.12
N ALA A 531 16.15 -8.09 -41.16
CA ALA A 531 16.52 -9.48 -41.43
C ALA A 531 15.94 -10.43 -40.38
N ASP A 532 15.79 -11.72 -40.73
CA ASP A 532 15.47 -12.79 -39.78
C ASP A 532 14.19 -12.58 -38.93
N ASN A 533 13.23 -11.80 -39.43
CA ASN A 533 11.93 -11.64 -38.79
C ASN A 533 10.95 -12.73 -39.27
N THR A 534 10.12 -13.22 -38.37
CA THR A 534 9.06 -14.18 -38.68
C THR A 534 7.75 -13.43 -38.89
N PHE A 535 7.25 -13.47 -40.12
CA PHE A 535 5.94 -12.91 -40.47
C PHE A 535 4.89 -14.02 -40.60
N ALA A 536 3.75 -13.86 -39.94
CA ALA A 536 2.69 -14.86 -39.96
C ALA A 536 1.29 -14.23 -39.89
N GLY A 537 0.43 -14.50 -40.88
CA GLY A 537 -0.98 -14.07 -40.84
C GLY A 537 -1.20 -12.56 -40.96
N ASN A 538 -0.18 -11.77 -41.33
CA ASN A 538 -0.37 -10.35 -41.65
C ASN A 538 -1.12 -10.20 -42.99
N THR A 539 -1.84 -9.09 -43.17
CA THR A 539 -2.44 -8.78 -44.49
C THR A 539 -1.37 -8.43 -45.52
N GLN A 540 -0.37 -7.65 -45.11
CA GLN A 540 0.86 -7.40 -45.87
C GLN A 540 2.05 -7.42 -44.91
N ASP A 541 3.17 -8.03 -45.31
CA ASP A 541 4.37 -8.06 -44.47
C ASP A 541 5.12 -6.72 -44.50
N TYR A 542 5.06 -6.01 -45.63
CA TYR A 542 5.69 -4.71 -45.84
C TYR A 542 4.73 -3.73 -46.51
N CYS A 543 4.68 -2.50 -46.01
CA CYS A 543 3.85 -1.43 -46.56
C CYS A 543 4.65 -0.13 -46.65
N SER A 544 4.33 0.71 -47.64
CA SER A 544 4.89 2.06 -47.78
C SER A 544 3.76 3.07 -47.86
N LEU A 545 3.91 4.20 -47.17
CA LEU A 545 3.07 5.39 -47.33
C LEU A 545 3.58 6.31 -48.45
#